data_AF-A0A0R1SS68-F1
#
_entry.id   AF-A0A0R1SS68-F1
#
_cell.length_a   1.000
_cell.length_b   1.000
_cell.length_c   1.000
_cell.angle_alpha   90.00
_cell.angle_beta   90.00
_cell.angle_gamma   90.00
#
_symmetry.space_group_name_H-M   'P 1'
#
loop_
_entity.id
_entity.type
_entity.pdbx_description
1 polymer ?
#
loop_
_entity_poly.entity_id
_entity_poly.type
_entity_poly.pdbx_seq_one_letter_code
_entity_poly.pdbx_strand_id
1 'polypeptide(L)'
;MTYQYSQRVPESDEDPVGNILKVAGSPSVISFAGGLPAPELFPIAALKKVTNEVFDQSGRQALQYSAAIGHPGLRQQIVKRMGREGVDTQIENVMITTGSQ
;
A
#
# COMPACT_ATOMS: atom_id res chain seq x y z
N MET A 1 -35.48 -7.89 -11.72
CA MET A 1 -35.06 -6.60 -12.28
C MET A 1 -33.82 -6.86 -13.11
N THR A 2 -33.77 -6.36 -14.35
CA THR A 2 -32.57 -6.46 -15.20
C THR A 2 -31.73 -5.22 -14.97
N TYR A 3 -30.58 -5.35 -14.32
CA TYR A 3 -29.66 -4.25 -14.10
C TYR A 3 -28.81 -4.04 -15.36
N GLN A 4 -28.72 -2.81 -15.85
CA GLN A 4 -27.79 -2.46 -16.92
C GLN A 4 -26.47 -1.98 -16.30
N TYR A 5 -25.45 -2.82 -16.38
CA TYR A 5 -24.10 -2.48 -15.95
C TYR A 5 -23.32 -1.78 -17.07
N SER A 6 -22.34 -0.95 -16.70
CA SER A 6 -21.42 -0.35 -17.68
C SER A 6 -20.49 -1.41 -18.27
N GLN A 7 -19.99 -1.20 -19.48
CA GLN A 7 -18.99 -2.09 -20.11
C GLN A 7 -17.66 -2.20 -19.34
N ARG A 8 -17.40 -1.33 -18.35
CA ARG A 8 -16.21 -1.40 -17.49
C ARG A 8 -16.38 -2.35 -16.30
N VAL A 9 -17.60 -2.76 -15.99
CA VAL A 9 -17.84 -3.75 -14.93
C VAL A 9 -17.39 -5.10 -15.48
N PRO A 10 -16.47 -5.80 -14.79
CA PRO A 10 -16.08 -7.14 -15.20
C PRO A 10 -17.29 -8.07 -15.27
N GLU A 11 -17.31 -8.96 -16.26
CA GLU A 11 -18.39 -9.95 -16.39
C GLU A 11 -18.39 -10.99 -15.26
N SER A 12 -17.25 -11.13 -14.55
CA SER A 12 -17.03 -12.07 -13.46
C SER A 12 -16.41 -11.36 -12.25
N ASP A 13 -16.79 -11.81 -11.06
CA ASP A 13 -16.23 -11.39 -9.76
C ASP A 13 -15.19 -12.38 -9.21
N GLU A 14 -14.67 -13.28 -10.06
CA GLU A 14 -13.65 -14.24 -9.65
C GLU A 14 -12.39 -13.55 -9.11
N ASP A 15 -11.92 -14.04 -7.96
CA ASP A 15 -10.68 -13.63 -7.32
C ASP A 15 -9.70 -14.82 -7.23
N PRO A 16 -8.95 -15.10 -8.31
CA PRO A 16 -7.99 -16.20 -8.34
C PRO A 16 -6.94 -16.09 -7.23
N VAL A 17 -6.48 -14.88 -6.92
CA VAL A 17 -5.46 -14.62 -5.89
C VAL A 17 -6.03 -14.90 -4.51
N GLY A 18 -7.21 -14.37 -4.18
CA GLY A 18 -7.87 -14.63 -2.90
C GLY A 18 -8.20 -16.10 -2.71
N ASN A 19 -8.55 -16.83 -3.78
CA ASN A 19 -8.78 -18.27 -3.71
C ASN A 19 -7.50 -19.05 -3.34
N ILE A 20 -6.36 -18.70 -3.93
CA ILE A 20 -5.05 -19.28 -3.57
C ILE A 20 -4.70 -18.94 -2.11
N LEU A 21 -4.89 -17.68 -1.69
CA LEU A 21 -4.58 -17.23 -0.33
C LEU A 21 -5.46 -17.90 0.73
N LYS A 22 -6.73 -18.18 0.44
CA LYS A 22 -7.62 -18.96 1.34
C LYS A 22 -7.07 -20.35 1.61
N VAL A 23 -6.61 -21.05 0.56
CA VAL A 23 -6.02 -22.39 0.70
C VAL A 23 -4.68 -22.31 1.44
N ALA A 24 -3.87 -21.29 1.14
CA ALA A 24 -2.59 -21.07 1.79
C ALA A 24 -2.71 -20.84 3.31
N GLY A 25 -3.84 -20.31 3.78
CA GLY A 25 -4.12 -20.12 5.21
C GLY A 25 -4.58 -21.39 5.95
N SER A 26 -4.76 -22.52 5.27
CA SER A 26 -5.19 -23.76 5.92
C SER A 26 -4.07 -24.36 6.78
N PRO A 27 -4.31 -24.68 8.07
CA PRO A 27 -3.32 -25.34 8.93
C PRO A 27 -2.86 -26.72 8.43
N SER A 28 -3.64 -27.36 7.56
CA SER A 28 -3.31 -28.66 6.95
C SER A 28 -2.37 -28.57 5.74
N VAL A 29 -2.00 -27.37 5.31
CA VAL A 29 -1.24 -27.11 4.08
C VAL A 29 0.02 -26.33 4.39
N ILE A 30 1.15 -26.80 3.90
CA ILE A 30 2.38 -26.01 3.83
C ILE A 30 2.36 -25.30 2.47
N SER A 31 2.13 -23.98 2.47
CA SER A 31 1.99 -23.20 1.25
C SER A 31 3.26 -22.45 0.89
N PHE A 32 3.74 -22.66 -0.34
CA PHE A 32 4.80 -21.86 -0.97
C PHE A 32 4.25 -20.83 -1.98
N ALA A 33 2.92 -20.76 -2.13
CA ALA A 33 2.25 -19.95 -3.16
C ALA A 33 1.89 -18.53 -2.69
N GLY A 34 2.02 -18.23 -1.39
CA GLY A 34 1.71 -16.92 -0.83
C GLY A 34 2.85 -15.92 -0.98
N GLY A 35 2.56 -14.74 -1.52
CA GLY A 35 3.47 -13.58 -1.56
C GLY A 35 3.38 -12.67 -0.33
N LEU A 36 2.86 -13.18 0.79
CA LEU A 36 2.64 -12.38 2.00
C LEU A 36 3.94 -12.30 2.83
N PRO A 37 4.37 -11.10 3.25
CA PRO A 37 5.53 -10.96 4.12
C PRO A 37 5.23 -11.52 5.52
N ALA A 38 6.28 -11.98 6.21
CA ALA A 38 6.18 -12.56 7.54
C ALA A 38 5.73 -11.50 8.59
N PRO A 39 4.57 -11.67 9.26
CA PRO A 39 3.99 -10.66 10.13
C PRO A 39 4.83 -10.35 11.38
N GLU A 40 5.60 -11.32 11.88
CA GLU A 40 6.51 -11.16 13.02
C GLU A 40 7.67 -10.20 12.74
N LEU A 41 7.96 -9.91 11.47
CA LEU A 41 8.97 -8.92 11.06
C LEU A 41 8.42 -7.50 10.96
N PHE A 42 7.11 -7.30 11.14
CA PHE A 42 6.52 -5.97 11.07
C PHE A 42 6.98 -5.12 12.27
N PRO A 43 7.45 -3.89 12.04
CA PRO A 43 8.03 -3.06 13.10
C PRO A 43 6.93 -2.33 13.90
N ILE A 44 6.04 -3.08 14.55
CA ILE A 44 4.83 -2.57 15.22
C ILE A 44 5.14 -1.46 16.24
N ALA A 45 6.16 -1.66 17.07
CA ALA A 45 6.54 -0.67 18.08
C ALA A 45 7.02 0.65 17.47
N ALA A 46 7.80 0.58 16.39
CA ALA A 46 8.29 1.75 15.68
C ALA A 46 7.15 2.50 14.98
N LEU A 47 6.27 1.78 14.29
CA LEU A 47 5.09 2.35 13.62
C LEU A 47 4.18 3.08 14.63
N LYS A 48 3.88 2.45 15.76
CA LYS A 48 3.08 3.07 16.83
C LYS A 48 3.70 4.38 17.32
N LYS A 49 5.01 4.38 17.57
CA LYS A 49 5.74 5.56 18.04
C LYS A 49 5.60 6.72 17.04
N VAL A 50 5.95 6.49 15.77
CA VAL A 50 5.93 7.56 14.77
C VAL A 50 4.52 8.05 14.44
N THR A 51 3.51 7.17 14.46
CA THR A 51 2.11 7.57 14.26
C THR A 51 1.64 8.50 15.38
N ASN A 52 1.97 8.19 16.63
CA ASN A 52 1.63 9.07 17.76
C ASN A 52 2.35 10.42 17.65
N GLU A 53 3.64 10.43 17.31
CA GLU A 53 4.39 11.67 17.08
C GLU A 53 3.75 12.55 15.99
N VAL A 54 3.28 11.94 14.89
CA VAL A 54 2.56 12.67 13.83
C VAL A 54 1.23 13.22 14.33
N PHE A 55 0.48 12.49 15.15
CA PHE A 55 -0.77 12.99 15.72
C PHE A 55 -0.55 14.15 16.69
N ASP A 56 0.46 14.05 17.54
CA ASP A 56 0.80 15.08 18.54
C ASP A 56 1.29 16.37 17.87
N GLN A 57 2.12 16.27 16.83
CA GLN A 57 2.77 17.42 16.20
C GLN A 57 1.93 18.02 15.06
N SER A 58 1.24 17.17 14.29
CA SER A 58 0.70 17.54 12.99
C SER A 58 -0.67 16.88 12.70
N GLY A 59 -1.36 16.35 13.72
CA GLY A 59 -2.51 15.46 13.53
C GLY A 59 -3.65 16.04 12.69
N ARG A 60 -3.98 17.33 12.88
CA ARG A 60 -4.99 18.01 12.06
C ARG A 60 -4.62 18.07 10.59
N GLN A 61 -3.35 18.34 10.28
CA GLN A 61 -2.86 18.38 8.90
C GLN A 61 -2.79 16.97 8.30
N ALA A 62 -2.39 15.98 9.08
CA ALA A 62 -2.33 14.58 8.64
C ALA A 62 -3.69 14.00 8.25
N LEU A 63 -4.78 14.51 8.85
CA LEU A 63 -6.16 14.06 8.61
C LEU A 63 -6.95 14.97 7.64
N GLN A 64 -6.39 16.10 7.24
CA GLN A 64 -7.03 17.03 6.30
C GLN A 64 -6.68 16.66 4.86
N TYR A 65 -7.52 17.10 3.91
CA TYR A 65 -7.20 17.06 2.49
C TYR A 65 -5.80 17.63 2.19
N SER A 66 -5.09 16.96 1.30
CA SER A 66 -3.74 17.32 0.87
C SER A 66 -3.62 17.39 -0.65
N ALA A 67 -2.43 17.76 -1.15
CA ALA A 67 -2.14 17.71 -2.57
C ALA A 67 -2.32 16.31 -3.14
N ALA A 68 -2.96 16.20 -4.31
CA ALA A 68 -3.27 14.92 -4.97
C ALA A 68 -2.01 14.09 -5.32
N ILE A 69 -0.87 14.76 -5.51
CA ILE A 69 0.42 14.12 -5.79
C ILE A 69 1.07 13.49 -4.55
N GLY A 70 0.55 13.77 -3.35
CA GLY A 70 1.00 13.21 -2.07
C GLY A 70 1.93 14.13 -1.25
N HIS A 71 2.25 13.67 -0.04
CA HIS A 71 3.02 14.43 0.95
C HIS A 71 4.46 14.73 0.48
N PRO A 72 4.90 16.01 0.42
CA PRO A 72 6.22 16.38 -0.10
C PRO A 72 7.38 15.69 0.62
N GLY A 73 7.32 15.59 1.95
CA GLY A 73 8.37 14.94 2.73
C GLY A 73 8.52 13.44 2.42
N LEU A 74 7.42 12.75 2.11
CA LEU A 74 7.47 11.34 1.72
C LEU A 74 8.09 11.19 0.32
N ARG A 75 7.68 12.04 -0.62
CA ARG A 75 8.21 12.05 -1.99
C ARG A 75 9.72 12.29 -2.01
N GLN A 76 10.24 13.19 -1.17
CA GLN A 76 11.69 13.40 -1.02
C GLN A 76 12.43 12.17 -0.48
N GLN A 77 11.85 11.45 0.49
CA GLN A 77 12.45 10.22 1.01
C GLN A 77 12.50 9.12 -0.05
N ILE A 78 11.48 9.05 -0.92
CA ILE A 78 11.45 8.13 -2.06
C ILE A 78 12.59 8.47 -3.04
N VAL A 79 12.77 9.74 -3.43
CA VAL A 79 13.89 10.16 -4.31
C VAL A 79 15.23 9.72 -3.70
N LYS A 80 15.46 9.97 -2.40
CA LYS A 80 16.68 9.54 -1.71
C LYS A 80 16.87 8.02 -1.72
N ARG A 81 15.79 7.26 -1.56
CA ARG A 81 15.83 5.79 -1.64
C ARG A 81 16.19 5.35 -3.05
N MET A 82 15.60 5.95 -4.07
CA MET A 82 15.87 5.63 -5.48
C MET A 82 17.32 5.93 -5.88
N GLY A 83 17.89 7.04 -5.39
CA GLY A 83 19.32 7.30 -5.58
C GLY A 83 20.23 6.22 -4.98
N ARG A 84 19.86 5.61 -3.84
CA ARG A 84 20.61 4.48 -3.25
C ARG A 84 20.53 3.21 -4.09
N GLU A 85 19.44 3.03 -4.84
CA GLU A 85 19.23 1.92 -5.77
C GLU A 85 19.80 2.22 -7.18
N GLY A 86 20.50 3.36 -7.34
CA GLY A 86 21.12 3.75 -8.62
C GLY A 86 20.19 4.43 -9.62
N VAL A 87 19.01 4.87 -9.19
CA VAL A 87 18.04 5.58 -10.03
C VAL A 87 18.14 7.09 -9.78
N ASP A 88 18.58 7.84 -10.79
CA ASP A 88 18.56 9.30 -10.78
C ASP A 88 17.16 9.82 -11.13
N THR A 89 16.53 10.55 -10.21
CA THR A 89 15.16 11.05 -10.36
C THR A 89 14.93 12.29 -9.50
N GLN A 90 13.89 13.06 -9.83
CA GLN A 90 13.52 14.29 -9.12
C GLN A 90 12.14 14.15 -8.48
N ILE A 91 11.81 15.03 -7.54
CA ILE A 91 10.55 14.95 -6.79
C ILE A 91 9.33 15.07 -7.72
N GLU A 92 9.44 15.81 -8.82
CA GLU A 92 8.42 16.00 -9.85
C GLU A 92 8.03 14.69 -10.55
N ASN A 93 8.91 13.69 -10.52
CA ASN A 93 8.67 12.37 -11.10
C ASN A 93 8.02 11.38 -10.12
N VAL A 94 7.77 11.79 -8.86
CA VAL A 94 7.22 10.92 -7.81
C VAL A 94 5.80 11.35 -7.46
N MET A 95 4.85 10.42 -7.52
CA MET A 95 3.47 10.56 -7.05
C MET A 95 3.15 9.42 -6.08
N ILE A 96 2.34 9.69 -5.05
CA ILE A 96 1.87 8.67 -4.11
C ILE A 96 0.54 8.08 -4.59
N THR A 97 0.47 6.76 -4.69
CA THR A 97 -0.75 5.99 -5.02
C THR A 97 -1.11 5.05 -3.87
N THR A 98 -2.32 4.49 -3.91
CA THR A 98 -2.80 3.52 -2.91
C THR A 98 -2.41 2.10 -3.33
N GLY A 99 -1.13 1.79 -3.16
CA GLY A 99 -0.56 0.53 -3.66
C GLY A 99 -0.24 0.59 -5.15
N SER A 100 0.30 -0.51 -5.68
CA SER A 100 0.73 -0.64 -7.07
C SER A 100 -0.32 -1.26 -8.01
N GLN A 101 -1.46 -1.69 -7.46
CA GLN A 101 -2.51 -2.41 -8.18
C GLN A 101 -3.43 -1.49 -8.97
#